data_AF-A0AA95HES5-F1
#
_entry.id   AF-A0AA95HES5-F1
#
_cell.length_a   1.000
_cell.length_b   1.000
_cell.length_c   1.000
_cell.angle_alpha   90.00
_cell.angle_beta   90.00
_cell.angle_gamma   90.00
#
_symmetry.space_group_name_H-M   'P 1'
#
loop_
_entity.id
_entity.type
_entity.pdbx_description
1 polymer ?
#
loop_
_entity_poly.entity_id
_entity_poly.type
_entity_poly.pdbx_seq_one_letter_code
_entity_poly.pdbx_strand_id
1 'polypeptide(L)'
;MPKDSLIVTVCRTGSRSIGASNLLAEAGYTNVRNMWDGFVGLVRKNTEGEELDLNNDGKVDKTPYSADLDGWVNFQGLPIEMRLDNERLFAPYASLYYTAKGER
;
A
#
# COMPACT_ATOMS: atom_id res chain seq x y z
N MET A 1 -15.97 6.32 -13.16
CA MET A 1 -15.71 4.88 -12.99
C MET A 1 -17.05 4.18 -12.73
N PRO A 2 -17.37 3.06 -13.40
CA PRO A 2 -18.58 2.29 -13.13
C PRO A 2 -18.70 1.88 -11.65
N LYS A 3 -19.93 1.78 -11.12
CA LYS A 3 -20.17 1.52 -9.69
C LYS A 3 -19.85 0.08 -9.26
N ASP A 4 -19.82 -0.83 -10.21
CA ASP A 4 -19.49 -2.25 -10.06
C ASP A 4 -18.00 -2.57 -10.31
N SER A 5 -17.20 -1.56 -10.68
CA SER A 5 -15.77 -1.72 -10.90
C SER A 5 -15.09 -2.23 -9.63
N LEU A 6 -14.19 -3.21 -9.78
CA LEU A 6 -13.35 -3.68 -8.69
C LEU A 6 -12.43 -2.55 -8.24
N ILE A 7 -12.57 -2.13 -6.99
CA ILE A 7 -11.67 -1.18 -6.35
C ILE A 7 -10.98 -1.89 -5.19
N VAL A 8 -9.67 -2.05 -5.28
CA VAL A 8 -8.86 -2.56 -4.17
C VAL A 8 -8.17 -1.38 -3.50
N THR A 9 -8.53 -1.10 -2.25
CA THR A 9 -7.87 -0.06 -1.45
C THR A 9 -6.71 -0.66 -0.67
N VAL A 10 -5.61 0.06 -0.60
CA VAL A 10 -4.42 -0.30 0.18
C VAL A 10 -3.89 0.92 0.92
N CYS A 11 -3.38 0.71 2.12
CA CYS A 11 -2.52 1.67 2.81
C CYS A 11 -1.32 0.93 3.42
N ARG A 12 -0.46 1.62 4.17
CA ARG A 12 0.73 0.99 4.77
C ARG A 12 0.42 -0.31 5.54
N THR A 13 -0.56 -0.29 6.44
CA THR A 13 -0.90 -1.41 7.36
C THR A 13 -2.38 -1.83 7.26
N GLY A 14 -3.08 -1.46 6.19
CA GLY A 14 -4.51 -1.74 5.97
C GLY A 14 -5.52 -0.87 6.73
N SER A 15 -5.16 -0.23 7.84
CA SER A 15 -6.11 0.53 8.68
C SER A 15 -6.80 1.72 7.98
N ARG A 16 -6.03 2.63 7.34
CA ARG A 16 -6.59 3.84 6.69
C ARG A 16 -7.45 3.49 5.47
N SER A 17 -7.10 2.42 4.78
CA SER A 17 -7.82 1.97 3.58
C SER A 17 -9.18 1.35 3.91
N ILE A 18 -9.43 0.93 5.15
CA ILE A 18 -10.79 0.61 5.63
C ILE A 18 -11.68 1.85 5.59
N GLY A 19 -11.20 2.99 6.11
CA GLY A 19 -11.95 4.24 6.07
C GLY A 19 -12.28 4.67 4.64
N ALA A 20 -11.29 4.58 3.74
CA ALA A 20 -11.51 4.84 2.31
C ALA A 20 -12.52 3.86 1.68
N SER A 21 -12.46 2.57 2.03
CA SER A 21 -13.40 1.55 1.55
C SER A 21 -14.83 1.86 1.98
N ASN A 22 -15.04 2.28 3.24
CA ASN A 22 -16.35 2.64 3.76
C ASN A 22 -16.93 3.85 3.02
N LEU A 23 -16.12 4.90 2.79
CA LEU A 23 -16.55 6.07 2.03
C LEU A 23 -16.94 5.73 0.58
N LEU A 24 -16.21 4.80 -0.06
CA LEU A 24 -16.55 4.32 -1.40
C LEU A 24 -17.86 3.51 -1.39
N ALA A 25 -18.06 2.64 -0.41
CA ALA A 25 -19.30 1.90 -0.25
C ALA A 25 -20.50 2.84 -0.02
N GLU A 26 -20.36 3.85 0.86
CA GLU A 26 -21.35 4.90 1.09
C GLU A 26 -21.67 5.70 -0.19
N ALA A 27 -20.66 5.95 -1.03
CA ALA A 27 -20.83 6.58 -2.33
C ALA A 27 -21.46 5.65 -3.38
N GLY A 28 -21.83 4.41 -3.04
CA GLY A 28 -22.54 3.47 -3.89
C GLY A 28 -21.67 2.57 -4.76
N TYR A 29 -20.36 2.46 -4.49
CA TYR A 29 -19.52 1.46 -5.14
C TYR A 29 -19.76 0.07 -4.52
N THR A 30 -20.05 -0.93 -5.34
CA THR A 30 -20.54 -2.25 -4.86
C THR A 30 -19.46 -3.32 -4.80
N ASN A 31 -18.29 -3.09 -5.44
CA ASN A 31 -17.20 -4.05 -5.50
C ASN A 31 -15.89 -3.47 -4.94
N VAL A 32 -15.93 -3.05 -3.67
CA VAL A 32 -14.79 -2.49 -2.94
C VAL A 32 -14.17 -3.57 -2.05
N ARG A 33 -12.84 -3.72 -2.13
CA ARG A 33 -12.06 -4.66 -1.31
C ARG A 33 -10.93 -3.91 -0.62
N ASN A 34 -10.70 -4.21 0.65
CA ASN A 34 -9.53 -3.70 1.37
C ASN A 34 -8.46 -4.78 1.46
N MET A 35 -7.21 -4.41 1.16
CA MET A 35 -6.05 -5.23 1.50
C MET A 35 -5.77 -5.10 3.00
N TRP A 36 -6.28 -6.06 3.77
CA TRP A 36 -6.29 -6.01 5.22
C TRP A 36 -4.89 -5.95 5.83
N ASP A 37 -3.96 -6.72 5.30
CA ASP A 37 -2.56 -6.76 5.78
C ASP A 37 -1.75 -5.53 5.35
N GLY A 38 -2.34 -4.69 4.48
CA GLY A 38 -1.71 -3.50 3.95
C GLY A 38 -0.53 -3.79 3.01
N PHE A 39 0.19 -2.73 2.67
CA PHE A 39 1.34 -2.80 1.80
C PHE A 39 2.53 -3.55 2.44
N VAL A 40 2.69 -3.42 3.77
CA VAL A 40 3.81 -4.03 4.52
C VAL A 40 3.57 -5.48 4.90
N GLY A 41 2.31 -5.92 5.00
CA GLY A 41 1.96 -7.29 5.36
C GLY A 41 2.10 -7.61 6.84
N LEU A 42 1.91 -8.90 7.13
CA LEU A 42 2.01 -9.53 8.44
C LEU A 42 2.94 -10.74 8.39
N VAL A 43 3.38 -11.19 9.56
CA VAL A 43 4.09 -12.47 9.70
C VAL A 43 3.12 -13.62 9.40
N ARG A 44 3.54 -14.54 8.54
CA ARG A 44 2.78 -15.76 8.25
C ARG A 44 2.91 -16.76 9.38
N LYS A 45 1.86 -17.53 9.58
CA LYS A 45 1.83 -18.62 10.55
C LYS A 45 1.51 -19.94 9.86
N ASN A 46 2.10 -21.04 10.33
CA ASN A 46 1.71 -22.37 9.89
C ASN A 46 0.34 -22.76 10.50
N THR A 47 -0.14 -23.95 10.14
CA THR A 47 -1.41 -24.51 10.66
C THR A 47 -1.41 -24.68 12.18
N GLU A 48 -0.23 -24.75 12.81
CA GLU A 48 -0.05 -24.89 14.25
C GLU A 48 0.06 -23.53 14.96
N GLY A 49 0.05 -22.42 14.21
CA GLY A 49 0.12 -21.06 14.73
C GLY A 49 1.54 -20.54 14.98
N GLU A 50 2.56 -21.30 14.58
CA GLU A 50 3.97 -20.91 14.68
C GLU A 50 4.32 -19.90 13.59
N GLU A 51 5.09 -18.89 13.95
CA GLU A 51 5.54 -17.85 13.04
C GLU A 51 6.59 -18.37 12.06
N LEU A 52 6.46 -18.00 10.80
CA LEU A 52 7.32 -18.46 9.73
C LEU A 52 8.45 -17.46 9.47
N ASP A 53 9.67 -17.97 9.49
CA ASP A 53 10.86 -17.32 8.92
C ASP A 53 10.82 -17.56 7.40
N LEU A 54 10.49 -16.52 6.63
CA LEU A 54 10.28 -16.64 5.18
C LEU A 54 11.58 -16.44 4.40
N ASN A 55 12.57 -15.79 5.00
CA ASN A 55 13.86 -15.52 4.37
C ASN A 55 14.95 -16.54 4.77
N ASN A 56 14.63 -17.42 5.73
CA ASN A 56 15.46 -18.48 6.30
C ASN A 56 16.78 -17.95 6.91
N ASP A 57 16.73 -16.83 7.63
CA ASP A 57 17.87 -16.21 8.33
C ASP A 57 18.02 -16.63 9.81
N GLY A 58 17.09 -17.47 10.29
CA GLY A 58 17.06 -18.00 11.66
C GLY A 58 16.35 -17.08 12.66
N LYS A 59 15.69 -16.01 12.20
CA LYS A 59 14.90 -15.09 13.02
C LYS A 59 13.58 -14.79 12.33
N VAL A 60 12.60 -14.35 13.12
CA VAL A 60 11.34 -13.81 12.60
C VAL A 60 11.32 -12.33 12.93
N ASP A 61 11.50 -11.49 11.92
CA ASP A 61 11.48 -10.04 12.04
C ASP A 61 10.11 -9.45 11.65
N LYS A 62 9.46 -8.78 12.62
CA LYS A 62 8.14 -8.15 12.45
C LYS A 62 8.23 -6.67 12.11
N THR A 63 9.44 -6.13 11.97
CA THR A 63 9.64 -4.73 11.63
C THR A 63 9.10 -4.44 10.22
N PRO A 64 8.57 -3.22 9.98
CA PRO A 64 8.09 -2.88 8.65
C PRO A 64 9.17 -3.07 7.60
N TYR A 65 8.80 -3.64 6.46
CA TYR A 65 9.69 -3.94 5.33
C TYR A 65 10.69 -5.10 5.58
N SER A 66 10.47 -5.89 6.63
CA SER A 66 11.16 -7.17 6.82
C SER A 66 10.76 -8.17 5.73
N ALA A 67 11.73 -9.00 5.32
CA ALA A 67 11.50 -10.09 4.37
C ALA A 67 10.62 -11.23 4.94
N ASP A 68 10.35 -11.24 6.25
CA ASP A 68 9.45 -12.20 6.90
C ASP A 68 7.97 -11.80 6.86
N LEU A 69 7.70 -10.56 6.44
CA LEU A 69 6.34 -10.08 6.25
C LEU A 69 5.87 -10.40 4.82
N ASP A 70 4.65 -10.87 4.69
CA ASP A 70 4.03 -11.26 3.42
C ASP A 70 3.52 -10.10 2.55
N GLY A 71 3.86 -8.87 2.91
CA GLY A 71 3.37 -7.67 2.24
C GLY A 71 3.85 -7.59 0.81
N TRP A 72 3.09 -6.89 -0.02
CA TRP A 72 3.46 -6.65 -1.42
C TRP A 72 4.85 -6.00 -1.54
N VAL A 73 5.21 -5.17 -0.56
CA VAL A 73 6.51 -4.50 -0.49
C VAL A 73 7.69 -5.46 -0.30
N ASN A 74 7.45 -6.65 0.25
CA ASN A 74 8.48 -7.64 0.54
C ASN A 74 8.47 -8.82 -0.44
N PHE A 75 7.62 -8.76 -1.48
CA PHE A 75 7.55 -9.81 -2.47
C PHE A 75 8.82 -9.84 -3.33
N GLN A 76 9.72 -10.76 -2.96
CA GLN A 76 10.86 -11.30 -3.72
C GLN A 76 11.46 -10.38 -4.80
N GLY A 77 12.18 -9.34 -4.36
CA GLY A 77 13.16 -8.65 -5.21
C GLY A 77 12.60 -7.67 -6.24
N LEU A 78 11.32 -7.31 -6.16
CA LEU A 78 10.80 -6.21 -6.98
C LEU A 78 11.34 -4.86 -6.46
N PRO A 79 11.89 -4.00 -7.32
CA PRO A 79 12.29 -2.66 -6.91
C PRO A 79 11.05 -1.85 -6.56
N ILE A 80 10.91 -1.57 -5.26
CA ILE A 80 9.91 -0.66 -4.73
C ILE A 80 10.54 0.74 -4.67
N GLU A 81 9.92 1.72 -5.32
CA GLU A 81 10.28 3.12 -5.15
C GLU A 81 9.14 3.81 -4.40
N MET A 82 9.42 4.21 -3.16
CA MET A 82 8.47 4.95 -2.32
C MET A 82 8.61 6.47 -2.51
N ARG A 83 9.68 6.93 -3.16
CA ARG A 83 9.77 8.34 -3.58
C ARG A 83 8.88 8.54 -4.78
N LEU A 84 7.83 9.31 -4.58
CA LEU A 84 7.12 9.90 -5.70
C LEU A 84 8.10 10.85 -6.40
N ASP A 85 8.33 10.62 -7.69
CA ASP A 85 9.04 11.58 -8.53
C ASP A 85 8.13 12.81 -8.68
N ASN A 86 8.40 13.83 -7.87
CA ASN A 86 7.60 15.05 -7.84
C ASN A 86 7.47 15.69 -9.23
N GLU A 87 8.51 15.63 -10.06
CA GLU A 87 8.45 16.18 -11.41
C GLU A 87 7.39 15.45 -12.24
N ARG A 88 7.33 14.12 -12.15
CA ARG A 88 6.32 13.32 -12.86
C ARG A 88 4.92 13.42 -12.26
N LEU A 89 4.82 13.50 -10.93
CA LEU A 89 3.55 13.57 -10.22
C LEU A 89 2.83 14.88 -10.51
N PHE A 90 3.59 15.98 -10.58
CA PHE A 90 3.07 17.31 -10.80
C PHE A 90 3.21 17.79 -12.24
N ALA A 91 3.87 17.07 -13.16
CA ALA A 91 4.01 17.48 -14.56
C ALA A 91 2.68 17.91 -15.22
N PRO A 92 1.55 17.17 -15.09
CA PRO A 92 0.27 17.60 -15.67
C PRO A 92 -0.37 18.80 -14.94
N TYR A 93 0.05 19.05 -13.70
CA TYR A 93 -0.49 20.08 -12.82
C TYR A 93 0.49 21.24 -12.57
N ALA A 94 1.65 21.25 -13.23
CA ALA A 94 2.73 22.20 -12.99
C ALA A 94 2.21 23.63 -13.18
N SER A 95 1.35 23.85 -14.17
CA SER A 95 0.70 25.15 -14.42
C SER A 95 -0.11 25.70 -13.24
N LEU A 96 -0.62 24.83 -12.36
CA LEU A 96 -1.40 25.22 -11.17
C LEU A 96 -0.51 25.64 -9.98
N TYR A 97 0.74 25.19 -9.94
CA TYR A 97 1.68 25.48 -8.84
C TYR A 97 2.72 26.55 -9.19
N TYR A 98 2.99 26.77 -10.49
CA TYR A 98 3.98 27.78 -10.96
C TYR A 98 3.37 29.15 -11.32
N THR A 99 2.18 29.49 -10.85
CA THR A 99 1.53 30.79 -11.17
C THR A 99 1.82 31.93 -10.18
N ALA A 100 2.75 31.76 -9.23
CA ALA A 100 3.20 32.85 -8.36
C ALA A 100 4.65 33.25 -8.65
N LYS A 101 4.84 34.47 -9.17
CA LYS A 101 6.12 35.18 -9.29
C LYS A 101 6.94 35.07 -7.99
N GLY A 102 8.13 34.49 -8.04
CA GLY A 102 9.13 34.65 -6.97
C GLY A 102 10.16 33.53 -6.90
N GLU A 103 11.28 33.76 -7.59
CA GLU A 103 12.68 33.29 -7.45
C GLU A 103 13.05 32.01 -6.67
N ARG A 104 14.05 31.32 -7.26
CA ARG A 104 14.66 30.03 -6.88
C ARG A 104 15.41 30.06 -5.56
#